data_AF-A0A521FL17-F1
#
_entry.id   AF-A0A521FL17-F1
#
_cell.length_a   1.000
_cell.length_b   1.000
_cell.length_c   1.000
_cell.angle_alpha   90.00
_cell.angle_beta   90.00
_cell.angle_gamma   90.00
#
_symmetry.space_group_name_H-M   'P 1'
#
loop_
_entity.id
_entity.type
_entity.pdbx_description
1 polymer ?
#
loop_
_entity_poly.entity_id
_entity_poly.type
_entity_poly.pdbx_seq_one_letter_code
_entity_poly.pdbx_strand_id
1 'polypeptide(L)'
;MYSFPLKGICLSLAVILLVLYSICGANAQEVLVKSCPMSLSEAISMAKRQNKWVQVARTQAKATKADLKDAYSAALPMVNASTTYQRFSDLTLYTDGLANSTTGQRKPTPNAANLGFDATFNIYSGGRQKALQEEQESRMRLAEINTSDQSGFYGLQTATQYLNLVQLAELRKFILDQLKRAETR
;
A
#
# COMPACT_ATOMS: atom_id res chain seq x y z
N MET A 1 -35.09 -15.95 -38.74
CA MET A 1 -35.71 -15.48 -37.48
C MET A 1 -34.62 -15.58 -36.41
N TYR A 2 -34.01 -14.53 -35.87
CA TYR A 2 -34.51 -13.25 -35.37
C TYR A 2 -33.51 -12.10 -35.67
N SER A 3 -34.01 -10.97 -36.19
CA SER A 3 -33.21 -9.75 -36.41
C SER A 3 -33.37 -8.83 -35.19
N PHE A 4 -32.35 -8.75 -34.34
CA PHE A 4 -32.34 -7.85 -33.18
C PHE A 4 -31.84 -6.44 -33.58
N PRO A 5 -32.59 -5.36 -33.30
CA PRO A 5 -32.20 -4.01 -33.72
C PRO A 5 -31.12 -3.45 -32.77
N LEU A 6 -29.86 -3.46 -33.24
CA LEU A 6 -28.66 -2.95 -32.56
C LEU A 6 -28.76 -1.48 -32.10
N LYS A 7 -29.71 -0.70 -32.64
CA LYS A 7 -29.88 0.73 -32.34
C LYS A 7 -30.46 1.02 -30.95
N GLY A 8 -31.29 0.14 -30.39
CA GLY A 8 -31.94 0.37 -29.09
C GLY A 8 -31.00 0.24 -27.89
N ILE A 9 -30.02 -0.66 -28.00
CA ILE A 9 -29.06 -0.97 -26.93
C ILE A 9 -28.01 0.15 -26.80
N CYS A 10 -27.62 0.78 -27.92
CA CYS A 10 -26.66 1.89 -27.90
C CYS A 10 -27.28 3.16 -27.30
N LEU A 11 -28.57 3.41 -27.56
CA LEU A 11 -29.31 4.54 -26.99
C LEU A 11 -29.50 4.37 -25.47
N SER A 12 -29.82 3.17 -24.98
CA SER A 12 -29.97 2.93 -23.54
C SER A 12 -28.64 3.03 -22.79
N LEU A 13 -27.54 2.57 -23.39
CA LEU A 13 -26.20 2.65 -22.80
C LEU A 13 -25.70 4.10 -22.72
N ALA A 14 -25.99 4.93 -23.73
CA ALA A 14 -25.70 6.36 -23.71
C ALA A 14 -26.48 7.11 -22.62
N VAL A 15 -27.76 6.77 -22.42
CA VAL A 15 -28.60 7.37 -21.36
C VAL A 15 -28.10 6.96 -19.97
N ILE A 16 -27.70 5.70 -19.78
CA ILE A 16 -27.13 5.21 -18.51
C ILE A 16 -25.80 5.92 -18.20
N LEU A 17 -24.96 6.17 -19.19
CA LEU A 17 -23.67 6.85 -19.04
C LEU A 17 -23.86 8.34 -18.71
N LEU A 18 -24.92 8.96 -19.22
CA LEU A 18 -25.28 10.37 -18.95
C LEU A 18 -25.90 10.54 -17.55
N VAL A 19 -26.69 9.56 -17.08
CA VAL A 19 -27.20 9.51 -15.70
C VAL A 19 -26.07 9.28 -14.69
N LEU A 20 -25.08 8.44 -15.02
CA LEU A 20 -23.87 8.23 -14.20
C LEU A 20 -23.00 9.49 -14.08
N TYR A 21 -22.93 10.30 -15.14
CA TYR A 21 -22.18 11.57 -15.12
C TYR A 21 -22.83 12.62 -14.20
N SER A 22 -24.16 12.63 -14.11
CA SER A 22 -24.93 13.53 -13.23
C SER A 22 -24.78 13.24 -11.73
N ILE A 23 -24.41 12.01 -11.34
CA ILE A 23 -24.23 11.62 -9.93
C ILE A 23 -22.81 12.00 -9.42
N CYS A 24 -21.89 12.35 -10.34
CA CYS A 24 -20.49 12.67 -10.02
C CYS A 24 -20.15 14.16 -10.23
N GLY A 25 -21.15 15.05 -10.16
CA GLY A 25 -20.97 16.49 -10.28
C GLY A 25 -21.07 17.22 -8.94
N ALA A 26 -19.97 17.86 -8.53
CA ALA A 26 -19.92 18.95 -7.54
C ALA A 26 -20.20 18.63 -6.06
N ASN A 27 -19.24 17.96 -5.40
CA ASN A 27 -18.92 18.33 -4.02
C ASN A 27 -17.86 19.44 -4.06
N ALA A 28 -18.24 20.64 -4.50
CA ALA A 28 -17.49 21.84 -4.16
C ALA A 28 -17.73 22.08 -2.66
N GLN A 29 -16.90 21.48 -1.82
CA GLN A 29 -16.83 21.87 -0.42
C GLN A 29 -16.33 23.32 -0.42
N GLU A 30 -17.27 24.26 -0.25
CA GLU A 30 -16.94 25.51 0.38
C GLU A 30 -16.21 25.13 1.67
N VAL A 31 -14.90 25.40 1.70
CA VAL A 31 -14.12 25.39 2.93
C VAL A 31 -14.63 26.58 3.72
N LEU A 32 -15.81 26.40 4.32
CA LEU A 32 -16.25 27.20 5.43
C LEU A 32 -15.17 26.97 6.46
N VAL A 33 -14.26 27.94 6.57
CA VAL A 33 -13.29 28.06 7.64
C VAL A 33 -14.14 28.19 8.89
N LYS A 34 -14.64 27.05 9.38
CA LYS A 34 -15.14 26.90 10.72
C LYS A 34 -13.97 27.37 11.54
N SER A 35 -14.13 28.55 12.12
CA SER A 35 -13.33 29.05 13.23
C SER A 35 -13.48 28.02 14.34
N CYS A 36 -12.75 26.92 14.22
CA CYS A 36 -12.52 26.02 15.31
C CYS A 36 -11.45 26.74 16.11
N PRO A 37 -11.75 27.20 17.34
CA PRO A 37 -10.68 27.51 18.28
C PRO A 37 -10.04 26.18 18.67
N MET A 38 -9.43 25.50 17.70
CA MET A 38 -8.68 24.28 17.92
C MET A 38 -7.51 24.68 18.79
N SER A 39 -7.46 24.15 20.00
CA SER A 39 -6.38 24.46 20.92
C SER A 39 -5.04 23.97 20.34
N LEU A 40 -3.94 24.62 20.73
CA LEU A 40 -2.60 24.23 20.30
C LEU A 40 -2.33 22.73 20.57
N SER A 41 -2.76 22.21 21.72
CA SER A 41 -2.62 20.80 22.07
C SER A 41 -3.43 19.89 21.15
N GLU A 42 -4.63 20.29 20.78
CA GLU A 42 -5.47 19.56 19.83
C GLU A 42 -4.84 19.52 18.44
N ALA A 43 -4.32 20.65 17.94
CA ALA A 43 -3.62 20.74 16.66
C ALA A 43 -2.38 19.82 16.62
N ILE A 44 -1.57 19.82 17.69
CA ILE A 44 -0.41 18.92 17.80
C ILE A 44 -0.86 17.45 17.84
N SER A 45 -1.92 17.13 18.58
CA SER A 45 -2.47 15.77 18.66
C SER A 45 -3.00 15.28 17.30
N MET A 46 -3.59 16.19 16.52
CA MET A 46 -4.10 15.91 15.19
C MET A 46 -2.94 15.69 14.22
N ALA A 47 -1.91 16.56 14.26
CA ALA A 47 -0.71 16.39 13.46
C ALA A 47 -0.01 15.04 13.74
N LYS A 48 0.23 14.69 15.00
CA LYS A 48 0.85 13.40 15.36
C LYS A 48 0.05 12.17 14.93
N ARG A 49 -1.28 12.28 14.80
CA ARG A 49 -2.15 11.17 14.42
C ARG A 49 -2.39 11.08 12.92
N GLN A 50 -2.64 12.22 12.27
CA GLN A 50 -3.12 12.29 10.89
C GLN A 50 -2.04 12.63 9.86
N ASN A 51 -0.88 13.16 10.28
CA ASN A 51 0.19 13.51 9.35
C ASN A 51 0.63 12.26 8.54
N LYS A 52 0.58 12.37 7.21
CA LYS A 52 0.87 11.26 6.28
C LYS A 52 2.30 10.77 6.41
N TRP A 53 3.27 11.65 6.66
CA TRP A 53 4.68 11.27 6.84
C TRP A 53 4.85 10.40 8.09
N VAL A 54 4.23 10.79 9.21
CA VAL A 54 4.23 9.98 10.45
C VAL A 54 3.55 8.63 10.21
N GLN A 55 2.49 8.57 9.41
CA GLN A 55 1.83 7.30 9.04
C GLN A 55 2.73 6.41 8.17
N VAL A 56 3.49 7.00 7.24
CA VAL A 56 4.48 6.28 6.43
C VAL A 56 5.58 5.71 7.33
N ALA A 57 6.15 6.48 8.24
CA ALA A 57 7.16 5.97 9.17
C ALA A 57 6.61 4.86 10.08
N ARG A 58 5.39 5.00 10.60
CA ARG A 58 4.73 3.91 11.36
C ARG A 58 4.56 2.65 10.52
N THR A 59 4.18 2.79 9.26
CA THR A 59 4.05 1.65 8.35
C THR A 59 5.41 1.00 8.10
N GLN A 60 6.47 1.80 7.94
CA GLN A 60 7.83 1.29 7.82
C GLN A 60 8.28 0.52 9.07
N ALA A 61 8.00 1.04 10.27
CA ALA A 61 8.30 0.35 11.52
C ALA A 61 7.56 -0.99 11.63
N LYS A 62 6.28 -1.03 11.21
CA LYS A 62 5.51 -2.28 11.12
C LYS A 62 6.11 -3.27 10.12
N ALA A 63 6.57 -2.80 8.96
CA ALA A 63 7.26 -3.63 7.97
C ALA A 63 8.53 -4.25 8.57
N THR A 64 9.39 -3.45 9.22
CA THR A 64 10.60 -3.97 9.86
C THR A 64 10.33 -4.97 10.99
N LYS A 65 9.18 -4.85 11.66
CA LYS A 65 8.75 -5.84 12.66
C LYS A 65 8.32 -7.16 12.02
N ALA A 66 7.69 -7.10 10.83
CA ALA A 66 7.38 -8.30 10.05
C ALA A 66 8.68 -8.94 9.54
N ASP A 67 9.64 -8.16 9.03
CA ASP A 67 10.94 -8.65 8.59
C ASP A 67 11.71 -9.37 9.71
N LEU A 68 11.66 -8.83 10.93
CA LEU A 68 12.22 -9.51 12.11
C LEU A 68 11.53 -10.85 12.37
N LYS A 69 10.20 -10.89 12.30
CA LYS A 69 9.44 -12.14 12.48
C LYS A 69 9.83 -13.15 11.39
N ASP A 70 9.98 -12.71 10.16
CA ASP A 70 10.38 -13.55 9.04
C ASP A 70 11.82 -14.09 9.23
N ALA A 71 12.73 -13.29 9.77
CA ALA A 71 14.07 -13.74 10.14
C ALA A 71 14.06 -14.81 11.26
N TYR A 72 13.15 -14.72 12.22
CA TYR A 72 12.92 -15.79 13.20
C TYR A 72 12.28 -17.03 12.57
N SER A 73 11.29 -16.85 11.70
CA SER A 73 10.63 -17.96 10.98
C SER A 73 11.57 -18.69 10.02
N ALA A 74 12.55 -17.99 9.44
CA ALA A 74 13.57 -18.60 8.60
C ALA A 74 14.52 -19.54 9.35
N ALA A 75 14.57 -19.46 10.69
CA ALA A 75 15.32 -20.41 11.53
C ALA A 75 14.53 -21.71 11.80
N LEU A 76 13.25 -21.76 11.41
CA LEU A 76 12.39 -22.92 11.58
C LEU A 76 12.42 -23.82 10.32
N PRO A 77 12.03 -25.11 10.45
CA PRO A 77 11.84 -25.97 9.30
C PRO A 77 10.81 -25.39 8.33
N MET A 78 11.17 -25.30 7.05
CA MET A 78 10.23 -24.92 6.00
C MET A 78 9.60 -26.18 5.44
N VAL A 79 8.27 -26.26 5.51
CA VAL A 79 7.49 -27.35 4.93
C VAL A 79 6.73 -26.79 3.73
N ASN A 80 7.03 -27.29 2.55
CA ASN A 80 6.32 -26.93 1.33
C ASN A 80 5.46 -28.11 0.86
N ALA A 81 4.28 -27.78 0.35
CA ALA A 81 3.40 -28.72 -0.32
C ALA A 81 3.28 -28.26 -1.77
N SER A 82 3.66 -29.13 -2.70
CA SER A 82 3.57 -28.84 -4.14
C SER A 82 2.60 -29.79 -4.80
N THR A 83 1.74 -29.22 -5.65
CA THR A 83 0.86 -29.96 -6.55
C THR A 83 1.15 -29.49 -7.95
N THR A 84 1.47 -30.43 -8.84
CA THR A 84 1.84 -30.15 -10.22
C THR A 84 0.96 -30.98 -11.13
N TYR A 85 0.30 -30.34 -12.09
CA TYR A 85 -0.46 -31.00 -13.14
C TYR A 85 0.17 -30.68 -14.48
N GLN A 86 0.62 -31.70 -15.19
CA GLN A 86 1.23 -31.61 -16.50
C GLN A 86 0.38 -32.38 -17.50
N ARG A 87 0.02 -31.73 -18.61
CA ARG A 87 -0.63 -32.34 -19.76
C ARG A 87 0.32 -32.28 -20.94
N PHE A 88 0.74 -33.45 -21.41
CA PHE A 88 1.60 -33.57 -22.57
C PHE A 88 0.72 -33.77 -23.81
N SER A 89 0.70 -32.80 -24.72
CA SER A 89 0.18 -32.96 -26.08
C SER A 89 1.32 -33.36 -27.00
N ASP A 90 1.07 -34.38 -27.85
CA ASP A 90 1.92 -34.87 -28.95
C ASP A 90 3.43 -34.59 -28.81
N LEU A 91 4.13 -35.54 -28.19
CA LEU A 91 5.59 -35.54 -28.13
C LEU A 91 6.13 -36.31 -29.33
N THR A 92 7.04 -35.70 -30.08
CA THR A 92 7.83 -36.40 -31.09
C THR A 92 8.77 -37.38 -30.39
N LEU A 93 8.47 -38.66 -30.50
CA LEU A 93 9.28 -39.73 -29.91
C LEU A 93 10.27 -40.22 -30.97
N TYR A 94 11.56 -40.07 -30.68
CA TYR A 94 12.63 -40.68 -31.47
C TYR A 94 12.87 -42.08 -30.92
N THR A 95 12.09 -43.06 -31.38
CA THR A 95 12.23 -44.46 -30.94
C THR A 95 13.36 -45.19 -31.66
N ASP A 96 13.85 -44.66 -32.79
CA ASP A 96 14.83 -45.34 -33.65
C ASP A 96 15.80 -44.34 -34.33
N GLY A 97 16.62 -43.66 -33.51
CA GLY A 97 17.64 -42.71 -33.96
C GLY A 97 17.14 -41.30 -34.32
N LEU A 98 18.08 -40.37 -34.53
CA LEU A 98 17.78 -38.94 -34.83
C LEU A 98 17.07 -38.71 -36.17
N ALA A 99 17.07 -39.70 -37.07
CA ALA A 99 16.57 -39.56 -38.44
C ALA A 99 15.08 -39.95 -38.60
N ASN A 100 14.50 -40.69 -37.64
CA ASN A 100 13.11 -41.17 -37.72
C ASN A 100 12.28 -40.61 -36.55
N SER A 101 11.69 -39.44 -36.77
CA SER A 101 10.81 -38.79 -35.80
C SER A 101 9.36 -39.27 -35.99
N THR A 102 8.86 -40.12 -35.09
CA THR A 102 7.43 -40.49 -35.10
C THR A 102 6.70 -39.73 -34.00
N THR A 103 5.71 -38.93 -34.38
CA THR A 103 4.83 -38.25 -33.40
C THR A 103 3.81 -39.27 -32.89
N GLY A 104 3.85 -39.55 -31.59
CA GLY A 104 2.98 -40.56 -30.97
C GLY A 104 2.51 -40.11 -29.59
N GLN A 105 1.29 -40.50 -29.22
CA GLN A 105 0.79 -40.23 -27.88
C GLN A 105 1.55 -41.08 -26.84
N ARG A 106 2.03 -40.44 -25.78
CA ARG A 106 2.71 -41.11 -24.66
C ARG A 106 1.72 -42.04 -23.94
N LYS A 107 1.92 -43.36 -24.05
CA LYS A 107 1.24 -44.38 -23.22
C LYS A 107 2.02 -44.54 -21.90
N PRO A 108 1.37 -44.71 -20.73
CA PRO A 108 -0.04 -45.06 -20.53
C PRO A 108 -1.01 -43.88 -20.34
N THR A 109 -0.56 -42.67 -19.97
CA THR A 109 -1.44 -41.49 -19.81
C THR A 109 -0.78 -40.18 -20.27
N PRO A 110 -1.49 -39.31 -21.04
CA PRO A 110 -1.02 -37.97 -21.43
C PRO A 110 -0.97 -36.95 -20.30
N ASN A 111 -1.67 -37.25 -19.20
CA ASN A 111 -1.74 -36.40 -18.02
C ASN A 111 -0.88 -37.01 -16.91
N ALA A 112 -0.07 -36.17 -16.28
CA ALA A 112 0.68 -36.47 -15.06
C ALA A 112 0.23 -35.48 -13.98
N ALA A 113 -0.19 -36.01 -12.83
CA ALA A 113 -0.43 -35.22 -11.64
C ALA A 113 0.57 -35.69 -10.58
N ASN A 114 1.28 -34.77 -9.95
CA ASN A 114 2.20 -35.05 -8.86
C ASN A 114 1.80 -34.24 -7.64
N LEU A 115 1.74 -34.88 -6.48
CA LEU A 115 1.52 -34.25 -5.20
C LEU A 115 2.67 -34.66 -4.29
N GLY A 116 3.43 -33.68 -3.81
CA GLY A 116 4.61 -33.91 -2.99
C GLY A 116 4.64 -32.96 -1.80
N PHE A 117 5.24 -33.43 -0.71
CA PHE A 117 5.58 -32.61 0.44
C PHE A 117 7.09 -32.65 0.61
N ASP A 118 7.71 -31.48 0.77
CA ASP A 118 9.13 -31.34 1.07
C ASP A 118 9.30 -30.56 2.37
N ALA A 119 10.24 -30.99 3.20
CA ALA A 119 10.60 -30.31 4.43
C ALA A 119 12.11 -30.05 4.42
N THR A 120 12.49 -28.78 4.45
CA THR A 120 13.89 -28.35 4.44
C THR A 120 14.21 -27.66 5.76
N PHE A 121 15.25 -28.13 6.44
CA PHE A 121 15.72 -27.55 7.69
C PHE A 121 17.24 -27.36 7.67
N ASN A 122 17.68 -26.15 7.99
CA ASN A 122 19.10 -25.85 8.10
C ASN A 122 19.58 -26.10 9.54
N ILE A 123 20.36 -27.16 9.72
CA ILE A 123 20.87 -27.57 11.04
C ILE A 123 21.95 -26.60 11.54
N TYR A 124 22.81 -26.08 10.64
CA TYR A 124 23.91 -25.20 11.02
C TYR A 124 24.31 -24.25 9.89
N SER A 125 24.33 -22.96 10.19
CA SER A 125 24.63 -21.89 9.22
C SER A 125 25.83 -21.03 9.60
N GLY A 126 26.73 -21.51 10.48
CA GLY A 126 27.96 -20.80 10.84
C GLY A 126 27.72 -19.45 11.54
N GLY A 127 26.61 -19.32 12.29
CA GLY A 127 26.24 -18.07 12.97
C GLY A 127 25.53 -17.03 12.09
N ARG A 128 25.43 -17.25 10.77
CA ARG A 128 24.74 -16.35 9.83
C ARG A 128 23.30 -16.04 10.25
N GLN A 129 22.57 -17.05 10.73
CA GLN A 129 21.17 -16.86 11.14
C GLN A 129 21.04 -15.91 12.34
N LYS A 130 21.96 -16.03 13.31
CA LYS A 130 21.96 -15.18 14.50
C LYS A 130 22.31 -13.75 14.14
N ALA A 131 23.32 -13.56 13.30
CA ALA A 131 23.70 -12.23 12.81
C ALA A 131 22.55 -11.55 12.06
N LEU A 132 21.81 -12.30 11.24
CA LEU A 132 20.63 -11.78 10.54
C LEU A 132 19.52 -11.34 11.52
N GLN A 133 19.26 -12.13 12.57
CA GLN A 133 18.27 -11.76 13.60
C GLN A 133 18.66 -10.47 14.33
N GLU A 134 19.92 -10.35 14.76
CA GLU A 134 20.45 -9.16 15.43
C GLU A 134 20.42 -7.91 14.52
N GLU A 135 20.69 -8.10 13.22
CA GLU A 135 20.57 -7.04 12.21
C GLU A 135 19.13 -6.56 12.08
N GLN A 136 18.16 -7.47 11.93
CA GLN A 136 16.75 -7.10 11.80
C GLN A 136 16.20 -6.45 13.08
N GLU A 137 16.64 -6.87 14.26
CA GLU A 137 16.28 -6.22 15.53
C GLU A 137 16.80 -4.78 15.57
N SER A 138 18.04 -4.56 15.14
CA SER A 138 18.63 -3.22 15.06
C SER A 138 17.89 -2.35 14.05
N ARG A 139 17.52 -2.89 12.87
CA ARG A 139 16.70 -2.20 11.87
C ARG A 139 15.32 -1.81 12.41
N MET A 140 14.67 -2.70 13.16
CA MET A 140 13.37 -2.44 13.78
C MET A 140 13.46 -1.32 14.83
N ARG A 141 14.49 -1.33 15.68
CA ARG A 141 14.75 -0.25 16.65
C ARG A 141 15.01 1.10 15.97
N LEU A 142 15.79 1.11 14.89
CA LEU A 142 16.04 2.34 14.12
C LEU A 142 14.76 2.89 13.50
N ALA A 143 13.89 2.04 12.97
CA ALA A 143 12.61 2.45 12.40
C ALA A 143 11.66 3.01 13.47
N GLU A 144 11.69 2.47 14.68
CA GLU A 144 10.92 2.98 15.82
C GLU A 144 11.43 4.37 16.27
N ILE A 145 12.75 4.55 16.39
CA ILE A 145 13.37 5.85 16.70
C ILE A 145 12.99 6.88 15.64
N ASN A 146 13.16 6.55 14.36
CA ASN A 146 12.79 7.45 13.26
C ASN A 146 11.29 7.82 13.28
N THR A 147 10.42 6.90 13.66
CA THR A 147 8.99 7.18 13.83
C THR A 147 8.73 8.17 14.97
N SER A 148 9.43 8.00 16.09
CA SER A 148 9.38 8.93 17.23
C SER A 148 9.87 10.32 16.82
N ASP A 149 11.02 10.40 16.16
CA ASP A 149 11.64 11.64 15.71
C ASP A 149 10.73 12.40 14.74
N GLN A 150 10.16 11.71 13.75
CA GLN A 150 9.20 12.34 12.83
C GLN A 150 7.96 12.86 13.57
N SER A 151 7.44 12.09 14.53
CA SER A 151 6.28 12.54 15.32
C SER A 151 6.60 13.78 16.16
N GLY A 152 7.83 13.89 16.67
CA GLY A 152 8.33 15.05 17.40
C GLY A 152 8.49 16.26 16.48
N PHE A 153 9.18 16.07 15.35
CA PHE A 153 9.43 17.10 14.34
C PHE A 153 8.13 17.72 13.83
N TYR A 154 7.17 16.92 13.38
CA TYR A 154 5.89 17.44 12.88
C TYR A 154 5.03 18.03 14.00
N GLY A 155 5.14 17.53 15.24
CA GLY A 155 4.51 18.14 16.40
C GLY A 155 5.02 19.56 16.66
N LEU A 156 6.35 19.75 16.63
CA LEU A 156 6.97 21.06 16.79
C LEU A 156 6.63 22.00 15.62
N GLN A 157 6.71 21.51 14.39
CA GLN A 157 6.38 22.28 13.19
C GLN A 157 4.92 22.77 13.20
N THR A 158 3.99 21.93 13.67
CA THR A 158 2.59 22.33 13.81
C THR A 158 2.42 23.42 14.86
N ALA A 159 3.16 23.33 15.97
CA ALA A 159 3.12 24.35 17.02
C ALA A 159 3.61 25.72 16.51
N THR A 160 4.71 25.74 15.77
CA THR A 160 5.24 27.00 15.20
C THR A 160 4.28 27.59 14.16
N GLN A 161 3.71 26.75 13.29
CA GLN A 161 2.71 27.18 12.31
C GLN A 161 1.44 27.73 12.97
N TYR A 162 0.98 27.12 14.05
CA TYR A 162 -0.16 27.60 14.82
C TYR A 162 0.10 29.00 15.40
N LEU A 163 1.26 29.20 16.05
CA LEU A 163 1.61 30.50 16.63
C LEU A 163 1.75 31.59 15.56
N ASN A 164 2.33 31.27 14.40
CA ASN A 164 2.40 32.18 13.27
C ASN A 164 1.00 32.58 12.76
N LEU A 165 0.06 31.64 12.72
CA LEU A 165 -1.32 31.91 12.32
C LEU A 165 -2.03 32.85 13.30
N VAL A 166 -1.84 32.64 14.61
CA VAL A 166 -2.37 33.53 15.66
C VAL A 166 -1.81 34.95 15.49
N GLN A 167 -0.49 35.08 15.29
CA GLN A 167 0.15 36.37 15.06
C GLN A 167 -0.41 37.08 13.81
N LEU A 168 -0.58 36.36 12.70
CA LEU A 168 -1.15 36.93 11.47
C LEU A 168 -2.60 37.38 11.66
N ALA A 169 -3.39 36.66 12.47
CA ALA A 169 -4.76 37.04 12.79
C ALA A 169 -4.81 38.36 13.60
N GLU A 170 -3.89 38.55 14.55
CA GLU A 170 -3.76 39.78 15.32
C GLU A 170 -3.32 40.96 14.44
N LEU A 171 -2.32 40.77 13.57
CA LEU A 171 -1.86 41.80 12.64
C LEU A 171 -2.97 42.22 11.68
N ARG A 172 -3.75 41.26 11.17
CA ARG A 172 -4.91 41.55 10.32
C ARG A 172 -5.94 42.43 11.05
N LYS A 173 -6.23 42.11 12.32
CA LYS A 173 -7.16 42.91 13.13
C LYS A 173 -6.68 44.35 13.26
N PHE A 174 -5.39 44.55 13.55
CA PHE A 174 -4.80 45.89 13.64
C PHE A 174 -4.91 46.67 12.33
N ILE A 175 -4.58 46.05 11.18
CA ILE A 175 -4.67 46.70 9.86
C ILE A 175 -6.13 47.11 9.56
N LEU A 176 -7.11 46.26 9.85
CA LEU A 176 -8.52 46.58 9.64
C LEU A 176 -8.99 47.74 10.51
N ASP A 177 -8.53 47.81 11.77
CA ASP A 177 -8.83 48.94 12.66
C ASP A 177 -8.22 50.24 12.14
N GLN A 178 -7.01 50.20 11.57
CA GLN A 178 -6.39 51.37 10.93
C GLN A 178 -7.14 51.81 9.67
N LEU A 179 -7.58 50.86 8.84
CA LEU A 179 -8.37 51.14 7.63
C LEU A 179 -9.69 51.83 7.99
N LYS A 180 -10.41 51.28 8.97
CA LYS A 180 -11.68 51.86 9.43
C LYS A 180 -11.51 53.29 9.96
N ARG A 181 -10.41 53.56 10.67
CA ARG A 181 -10.07 54.91 11.15
C ARG A 181 -9.73 55.87 10.01
N ALA A 182 -9.08 55.38 8.95
CA ALA A 182 -8.77 56.17 7.77
C ALA A 182 -10.02 56.51 6.95
N GLU A 183 -10.97 55.58 6.82
CA GLU A 183 -12.27 55.80 6.13
C GLU A 183 -13.19 56.79 6.86
N THR A 184 -12.96 57.02 8.16
CA THR A 184 -13.77 57.94 8.97
C THR A 184 -13.21 59.37 8.99
N ARG A 185 -12.09 59.64 8.30
CA ARG A 185 -11.51 60.98 8.12
C ARG A 185 -11.83 61.52 6.73
#